data_AF-A0A949E6M4-F1
#
_entry.id   AF-A0A949E6M4-F1
#
_cell.length_a   1.000
_cell.length_b   1.000
_cell.length_c   1.000
_cell.angle_alpha   90.00
_cell.angle_beta   90.00
_cell.angle_gamma   90.00
#
_symmetry.space_group_name_H-M   'P 1'
#
loop_
_entity.id
_entity.type
_entity.pdbx_description
1 polymer ?
#
loop_
_entity_poly.entity_id
_entity_poly.type
_entity_poly.pdbx_seq_one_letter_code
_entity_poly.pdbx_strand_id
1 'polypeptide(L)' 'MSILVFDQSTIDKLKTVAVGAEVRDEHGTLVGFFRPAVTPESVDQYECPVGEEELLRRSREGGGRPLADILGDLRKRS' A
#
# COMPACT_ATOMS: atom_id res chain seq x y z
N MET A 1 -2.15 -19.61 8.14
CA MET A 1 -2.60 -18.54 7.22
C MET A 1 -4.10 -18.71 7.06
N SER A 2 -4.89 -17.71 7.45
CA SER A 2 -6.35 -17.78 7.37
C SER A 2 -6.79 -17.26 6.01
N ILE A 3 -7.66 -17.99 5.32
CA ILE A 3 -8.21 -17.62 4.01
C ILE A 3 -9.68 -17.27 4.20
N LEU A 4 -10.09 -16.10 3.70
CA LEU A 4 -11.50 -15.70 3.64
C LEU A 4 -12.00 -15.96 2.22
N VAL A 5 -13.11 -16.69 2.11
CA VAL A 5 -13.79 -16.97 0.84
C VAL A 5 -15.07 -16.13 0.80
N PHE A 6 -15.21 -15.33 -0.24
CA PHE A 6 -16.37 -14.48 -0.47
C PHE A 6 -17.28 -15.06 -1.55
N ASP A 7 -18.54 -14.66 -1.56
CA ASP A 7 -19.45 -14.99 -2.64
C ASP A 7 -19.11 -14.25 -3.95
N GLN A 8 -19.67 -14.71 -5.06
CA GLN A 8 -19.37 -14.15 -6.38
C GLN A 8 -19.80 -12.68 -6.50
N SER A 9 -20.94 -12.31 -5.89
CA SER A 9 -21.46 -10.93 -5.88
C SER A 9 -20.48 -9.95 -5.23
N THR A 10 -19.86 -10.34 -4.12
CA THR A 10 -18.85 -9.56 -3.42
C THR A 10 -17.58 -9.46 -4.25
N ILE A 11 -17.15 -10.57 -4.87
CA ILE A 11 -15.98 -10.56 -5.77
C ILE A 11 -16.17 -9.60 -6.94
N ASP A 12 -17.35 -9.58 -7.55
CA ASP A 12 -17.62 -8.71 -8.70
C ASP A 12 -17.57 -7.23 -8.30
N LYS A 13 -18.06 -6.87 -7.11
CA LYS A 13 -17.88 -5.52 -6.55
C LYS A 13 -16.40 -5.19 -6.34
N LEU A 14 -15.65 -6.08 -5.70
CA LEU A 14 -14.23 -5.87 -5.39
C LEU A 14 -13.37 -5.70 -6.66
N LYS A 15 -13.72 -6.38 -7.76
CA LYS A 15 -13.05 -6.21 -9.07
C LYS A 15 -13.20 -4.80 -9.66
N THR A 16 -14.26 -4.08 -9.32
CA THR A 16 -14.47 -2.69 -9.78
C THR A 16 -13.67 -1.66 -8.98
N VAL A 17 -13.11 -2.07 -7.83
CA VAL A 17 -12.38 -1.16 -6.95
C VAL A 17 -10.94 -0.98 -7.47
N ALA A 18 -10.66 0.18 -8.03
CA ALA A 18 -9.36 0.50 -8.61
C ALA A 18 -8.28 0.86 -7.57
N VAL A 19 -8.68 1.24 -6.36
CA VAL A 19 -7.78 1.67 -5.27
C VAL A 19 -8.05 0.86 -3.99
N GLY A 20 -7.20 0.96 -2.98
CA GLY A 20 -7.48 0.32 -1.69
C GLY A 20 -8.82 0.81 -1.11
N ALA A 21 -9.60 -0.12 -0.52
CA ALA A 21 -10.90 0.18 0.07
C ALA A 21 -11.06 -0.42 1.47
N GLU A 22 -11.86 0.24 2.30
CA GLU A 22 -12.29 -0.28 3.60
C GLU A 22 -13.41 -1.29 3.44
N VAL A 23 -13.30 -2.42 4.13
CA VAL A 23 -14.36 -3.41 4.28
C VAL A 23 -15.06 -3.12 5.60
N ARG A 24 -16.33 -2.72 5.52
CA ARG A 24 -17.18 -2.44 6.68
C ARG A 24 -18.38 -3.39 6.71
N ASP A 25 -18.90 -3.66 7.90
CA ASP A 25 -20.16 -4.41 8.08
C ASP A 25 -21.39 -3.53 7.80
N GLU A 26 -22.58 -4.10 7.96
CA GLU A 26 -23.87 -3.40 7.75
C GLU A 26 -24.13 -2.26 8.73
N HIS A 27 -23.44 -2.23 9.88
CA HIS A 27 -23.50 -1.16 10.85
C HIS A 27 -22.42 -0.09 10.61
N GLY A 28 -21.59 -0.26 9.57
CA GLY A 28 -20.49 0.63 9.24
C GLY A 28 -19.22 0.38 10.06
N THR A 29 -19.14 -0.68 10.84
CA THR A 29 -17.95 -1.05 11.62
C THR A 29 -16.85 -1.55 10.69
N LEU A 30 -15.62 -1.07 10.87
CA LEU A 30 -14.48 -1.51 10.08
C LEU A 30 -14.11 -2.97 10.40
N VAL A 31 -14.14 -3.82 9.39
CA VAL A 31 -13.75 -5.24 9.46
C VAL A 31 -12.32 -5.43 8.94
N GLY A 32 -11.90 -4.64 7.96
CA GLY A 32 -10.55 -4.70 7.41
C GLY A 32 -10.34 -3.84 6.17
N PHE A 33 -9.26 -4.11 5.44
CA PHE A 33 -8.92 -3.42 4.21
C PHE A 33 -8.79 -4.39 3.06
N PHE A 34 -9.38 -4.04 1.93
CA PHE A 34 -9.14 -4.69 0.64
C PHE A 34 -8.11 -3.87 -0.13
N ARG A 35 -7.08 -4.54 -0.63
CA ARG A 35 -6.15 -3.96 -1.58
C ARG A 35 -6.27 -4.75 -2.88
N PRO A 36 -6.68 -4.12 -3.99
CA PRO A 36 -6.74 -4.82 -5.27
C PRO A 36 -5.36 -5.37 -5.61
N ALA A 37 -5.34 -6.54 -6.24
CA ALA A 37 -4.09 -7.15 -6.69
C ALA A 37 -3.44 -6.21 -7.70
N VAL A 38 -2.21 -5.81 -7.40
CA VAL A 38 -1.38 -5.05 -8.34
C VAL A 38 -0.89 -6.05 -9.37
N THR A 39 -1.38 -5.96 -10.60
CA THR A 39 -0.84 -6.71 -11.73
C THR A 39 0.36 -5.95 -12.31
N PRO A 40 1.34 -6.62 -12.95
CA PRO A 40 2.44 -5.94 -13.64
C PRO A 40 1.95 -4.82 -14.58
N GLU A 41 0.86 -5.07 -15.31
CA GLU A 41 0.26 -4.10 -16.23
C GLU A 41 -0.30 -2.87 -15.49
N SER A 42 -0.76 -3.03 -14.24
CA SER A 42 -1.24 -1.93 -13.39
C SER A 42 -0.12 -1.06 -12.81
N VAL A 43 1.13 -1.56 -12.79
CA VAL A 43 2.33 -0.80 -12.41
C VAL A 43 3.14 -0.31 -13.60
N ASP A 44 3.03 -0.92 -14.77
CA ASP A 44 3.71 -0.46 -15.99
C ASP A 44 3.31 0.97 -16.40
N GLN A 45 2.09 1.41 -16.07
CA GLN A 45 1.65 2.80 -16.26
C GLN A 45 2.33 3.81 -15.32
N TYR A 46 3.05 3.34 -14.29
CA TYR A 46 3.80 4.17 -13.36
C TYR A 46 5.29 4.02 -13.64
N GLU A 47 5.81 4.86 -14.53
CA GLU A 47 7.26 5.00 -14.69
C GLU A 47 7.88 5.45 -13.35
N CYS A 48 8.95 4.79 -12.93
CA CYS A 48 9.73 5.27 -11.80
C CYS A 48 10.31 6.64 -12.18
N PRO A 49 10.01 7.73 -11.46
CA PRO A 49 10.50 9.07 -11.83
C PRO A 49 12.02 9.22 -11.65
N VAL A 50 12.69 8.19 -11.13
CA VAL A 50 14.12 8.13 -10.94
C VAL A 50 14.71 7.04 -11.84
N GLY A 51 15.71 7.42 -12.64
CA GLY A 51 16.43 6.49 -13.49
C GLY A 51 17.29 5.51 -12.68
N GLU A 52 17.77 4.46 -13.36
CA GLU A 52 18.60 3.40 -12.75
C GLU A 52 19.83 3.95 -12.02
N GLU A 53 20.46 4.99 -12.55
CA GLU A 53 21.63 5.63 -11.93
C GLU A 53 21.33 6.20 -10.54
N GLU A 54 20.19 6.86 -10.37
CA GLU A 54 19.76 7.42 -9.07
C GLU A 54 19.34 6.31 -8.10
N LEU A 55 18.74 5.23 -8.58
CA LEU A 55 18.44 4.04 -7.77
C LEU A 55 19.74 3.40 -7.23
N LEU A 56 20.73 3.23 -8.10
CA LEU A 56 22.06 2.73 -7.74
C LEU A 56 22.78 3.64 -6.75
N ARG A 57 22.73 4.96 -6.96
CA ARG A 57 23.30 5.94 -6.04
C ARG A 57 22.69 5.82 -4.64
N ARG A 58 21.35 5.80 -4.53
CA ARG A 58 20.64 5.65 -3.25
C ARG A 58 20.93 4.33 -2.55
N SER A 59 21.07 3.24 -3.31
CA SER A 59 21.43 1.94 -2.72
C SER A 59 22.84 1.92 -2.14
N ARG A 60 23.77 2.74 -2.65
CA ARG A 60 25.17 2.79 -2.21
C ARG A 60 25.41 3.82 -1.11
N GLU A 61 24.88 5.02 -1.32
CA GLU A 61 25.12 6.17 -0.45
C GLU A 61 24.12 6.26 0.71
N GLY A 62 23.01 5.52 0.62
CA GLY A 62 21.87 5.71 1.49
C GLY A 62 21.20 7.08 1.26
N GLY A 63 20.35 7.49 2.19
CA GLY A 63 19.72 8.80 2.13
C GLY A 63 18.69 8.99 3.24
N GLY A 64 18.40 10.26 3.54
CA GLY A 64 17.46 10.65 4.59
C GLY A 64 18.04 10.58 6.00
N ARG A 65 17.22 10.97 6.98
CA ARG A 65 17.58 10.89 8.40
C ARG A 65 17.39 9.46 8.92
N PRO A 66 18.20 9.01 9.90
CA PRO A 66 17.98 7.73 10.57
C PRO A 66 16.54 7.60 11.10
N LEU A 67 15.94 6.43 10.93
CA LEU A 67 14.57 6.16 11.41
C LEU A 67 14.43 6.42 12.93
N ALA A 68 15.47 6.13 13.71
CA ALA A 68 15.51 6.38 15.14
C ALA A 68 15.30 7.88 15.48
N ASP A 69 15.93 8.78 14.71
CA ASP A 69 15.81 10.22 14.93
C ASP A 69 14.40 10.73 14.57
N ILE A 70 13.83 10.20 13.48
CA ILE A 70 12.46 10.53 13.05
C ILE A 70 11.45 10.12 14.13
N LEU A 71 11.58 8.90 14.66
CA LEU A 71 10.72 8.41 15.72
C LEU A 71 10.90 9.19 17.03
N GLY A 72 12.12 9.63 17.33
CA GLY A 72 12.42 10.51 18.46
C GLY A 72 11.70 11.85 18.37
N ASP A 73 11.69 12.48 17.19
CA ASP A 73 11.00 13.77 16.98
C ASP A 73 9.48 13.64 17.03
N LEU A 74 8.91 12.56 16.47
CA LEU A 74 7.46 12.32 16.49
C LEU A 74 6.93 12.13 17.92
N ARG A 75 7.68 11.41 18.77
CA ARG A 75 7.32 11.21 20.18
C ARG A 75 7.34 12.51 21.00
N LYS A 76 8.14 13.50 20.63
CA LYS A 76 8.18 14.81 21.31
C LYS A 76 7.00 15.72 20.93
N ARG A 77 6.30 15.41 19.84
CA ARG A 77 5.16 16.18 19.31
C ARG A 77 3.79 15.62 19.70
N SER A 78 3.76 14.46 20.37
CA SER A 78 2.56 13.82 20.91
C SER A 78 2.47 14.10 22.41
#